data_AF-A0A7S0K1R7-F1
#
_entry.id   AF-A0A7S0K1R7-F1
#
_cell.length_a   1.000
_cell.length_b   1.000
_cell.length_c   1.000
_cell.angle_alpha   90.00
_cell.angle_beta   90.00
_cell.angle_gamma   90.00
#
_symmetry.space_group_name_H-M   'P 1'
#
loop_
_entity.id
_entity.type
_entity.pdbx_description
1 polymer ?
#
loop_
_entity_poly.entity_id
_entity_poly.type
_entity_poly.pdbx_seq_one_letter_code
_entity_poly.pdbx_strand_id
1 'polypeptide(L)'
;LRRVFEFGMATLFQVATRKLRHDDNMSPAEATRLEASLLDQTLLLLRRCLEFDFIGTRPDETSDELGSIQVPSTWRDLVQSPATVRLLFALHRGLTTGVMPDPMSAAGGGARGAPPTTPVSGAMGSSASGGSGGGAAAVAAAAGAGQAITPSPLLASRTLQLLNLWASVRRSLFASDAARRSFLGELVVGCTAIMRDRLGLSHEDCFLHFCRLLGRLKSNYQ
;
A
#
# COMPACT_ATOMS: atom_id res chain seq x y z
N LEU A 1 17.72 10.48 -13.10
CA LEU A 1 16.45 9.96 -12.53
C LEU A 1 16.55 8.51 -12.02
N ARG A 2 17.09 7.52 -12.77
CA ARG A 2 17.20 6.13 -12.27
C ARG A 2 17.87 6.00 -10.89
N ARG A 3 19.07 6.57 -10.72
CA ARG A 3 19.79 6.54 -9.43
C ARG A 3 19.01 7.20 -8.29
N VAL A 4 18.21 8.22 -8.60
CA VAL A 4 17.36 8.93 -7.62
C VAL A 4 16.21 8.04 -7.19
N PHE A 5 15.59 7.33 -8.13
CA PHE A 5 14.56 6.34 -7.84
C PHE A 5 15.12 5.16 -7.04
N GLU A 6 16.30 4.65 -7.40
CA GLU A 6 17.00 3.60 -6.65
C GLU A 6 17.31 4.03 -5.22
N PHE A 7 17.82 5.26 -5.04
CA PHE A 7 18.06 5.84 -3.73
C PHE A 7 16.77 5.95 -2.92
N GLY A 8 15.69 6.49 -3.50
CA GLY A 8 14.39 6.58 -2.84
C GLY A 8 13.85 5.20 -2.42
N MET A 9 13.96 4.20 -3.29
CA MET A 9 13.55 2.84 -2.97
C MET A 9 14.39 2.25 -1.84
N ALA A 10 15.71 2.41 -1.87
CA ALA A 10 16.60 1.94 -0.83
C ALA A 10 16.29 2.59 0.53
N THR A 11 16.08 3.90 0.54
CA THR A 11 15.67 4.64 1.75
C THR A 11 14.31 4.16 2.26
N LEU A 12 13.33 3.92 1.37
CA LEU A 12 12.03 3.36 1.74
C LEU A 12 12.17 2.00 2.40
N PHE A 13 12.97 1.10 1.82
CA PHE A 13 13.27 -0.21 2.41
C PHE A 13 13.95 -0.07 3.77
N GLN A 14 14.91 0.85 3.92
CA GLN A 14 15.63 1.06 5.18
C GLN A 14 14.70 1.61 6.28
N VAL A 15 13.85 2.58 5.96
CA VAL A 15 12.84 3.13 6.88
C VAL A 15 11.86 2.04 7.30
N ALA A 16 11.30 1.31 6.33
CA ALA A 16 10.30 0.27 6.59
C ALA A 16 10.88 -0.94 7.34
N THR A 17 12.19 -1.19 7.23
CA THR A 17 12.89 -2.26 7.97
C THR A 17 13.65 -1.77 9.21
N ARG A 18 13.52 -0.47 9.55
CA ARG A 18 14.28 0.21 10.62
C ARG A 18 15.78 -0.07 10.61
N LYS A 19 16.37 -0.19 9.42
CA LYS A 19 17.82 -0.31 9.23
C LYS A 19 18.53 1.04 9.13
N LEU A 20 17.85 2.13 9.46
CA LEU A 20 18.46 3.45 9.49
C LEU A 20 19.47 3.49 10.63
N ARG A 21 20.73 3.75 10.28
CA ARG A 21 21.79 4.01 11.24
C ARG A 21 21.54 5.39 11.81
N HIS A 22 21.05 5.45 13.04
CA HIS A 22 20.96 6.68 13.81
C HIS A 22 22.25 6.85 14.61
N ASP A 23 22.67 8.09 14.86
CA ASP A 23 23.74 8.34 15.83
C ASP A 23 23.30 7.84 17.21
N ASP A 24 24.20 7.15 17.93
CA ASP A 24 23.93 6.53 19.24
C ASP A 24 23.45 7.54 20.32
N ASN A 25 23.59 8.84 20.04
CA ASN A 25 23.24 9.93 20.94
C ASN A 25 21.86 10.56 20.68
N MET A 26 21.11 10.10 19.67
CA MET A 26 19.83 10.69 19.28
C MET A 26 18.67 10.15 20.13
N SER A 27 17.81 11.04 20.63
CA SER A 27 16.67 10.60 21.45
C SER A 27 15.66 9.78 20.62
N PRO A 28 14.94 8.82 21.22
CA PRO A 28 13.99 7.97 20.50
C PRO A 28 12.83 8.75 19.86
N ALA A 29 12.46 9.89 20.44
CA ALA A 29 11.43 10.77 19.90
C ALA A 29 11.92 11.52 18.65
N GLU A 30 13.17 11.98 18.65
CA GLU A 30 13.79 12.63 17.48
C GLU A 30 14.02 11.64 16.35
N ALA A 31 14.46 10.41 16.66
CA ALA A 31 14.59 9.34 15.68
C ALA A 31 13.25 9.05 14.97
N THR A 32 12.16 8.96 15.73
CA THR A 32 10.82 8.72 15.18
C THR A 32 10.37 9.87 14.27
N ARG A 33 10.65 11.12 14.65
CA ARG A 33 10.32 12.31 13.84
C ARG A 33 11.15 12.37 12.56
N LEU A 34 12.44 12.03 12.65
CA LEU A 34 13.33 11.96 11.50
C LEU A 34 12.86 10.87 10.53
N GLU A 35 12.55 9.67 11.03
CA GLU A 35 12.01 8.58 10.22
C GLU A 35 10.71 8.96 9.50
N ALA A 36 9.78 9.61 10.21
CA ALA A 36 8.53 10.08 9.62
C ALA A 36 8.76 11.14 8.52
N SER A 37 9.69 12.08 8.75
CA SER A 37 10.07 13.09 7.76
C SER A 37 10.76 12.47 6.55
N LEU A 38 11.72 11.57 6.77
CA LEU A 38 12.42 10.83 5.71
C LEU A 38 11.44 10.00 4.87
N LEU A 39 10.50 9.31 5.53
CA LEU A 39 9.46 8.55 4.85
C LEU A 39 8.65 9.45 3.94
N ASP A 40 8.22 10.60 4.46
CA ASP A 40 7.41 11.54 3.72
C ASP A 40 8.10 12.07 2.46
N GLN A 41 9.34 12.53 2.64
CA GLN A 41 10.16 13.03 1.53
C GLN A 41 10.46 11.92 0.52
N THR A 42 10.64 10.68 0.99
CA THR A 42 10.89 9.52 0.12
C THR A 42 9.65 9.16 -0.71
N LEU A 43 8.46 9.12 -0.10
CA LEU A 43 7.20 8.88 -0.80
C LEU A 43 6.95 9.97 -1.86
N LEU A 44 7.19 11.23 -1.50
CA LEU A 44 7.10 12.36 -2.43
C LEU A 44 8.09 12.21 -3.59
N LEU A 45 9.35 11.88 -3.31
CA LEU A 45 10.39 11.69 -4.32
C LEU A 45 10.02 10.58 -5.30
N LEU A 46 9.62 9.41 -4.81
CA LEU A 46 9.21 8.27 -5.63
C LEU A 46 8.00 8.61 -6.49
N ARG A 47 7.02 9.31 -5.91
CA ARG A 47 5.86 9.83 -6.64
C ARG A 47 6.30 10.73 -7.79
N ARG A 48 7.13 11.74 -7.53
CA ARG A 48 7.64 12.67 -8.56
C ARG A 48 8.47 11.96 -9.64
N CYS A 49 9.21 10.92 -9.28
CA CYS A 49 9.96 10.12 -10.25
C CYS A 49 9.04 9.35 -11.21
N LEU A 50 7.94 8.79 -10.71
CA LEU A 50 6.95 8.06 -11.53
C LEU A 50 6.00 8.98 -12.27
N GLU A 51 5.74 10.16 -11.72
CA GLU A 51 5.05 11.28 -12.37
C GLU A 51 5.97 12.08 -13.28
N PHE A 52 7.21 11.67 -13.56
CA PHE A 52 8.01 12.36 -14.56
C PHE A 52 7.62 11.88 -15.96
N ASP A 53 7.36 12.80 -16.88
CA ASP A 53 7.07 12.45 -18.28
C ASP A 53 8.37 12.28 -19.06
N PHE A 54 8.79 11.03 -19.25
CA PHE A 54 10.03 10.70 -19.95
C PHE A 54 9.95 10.85 -21.47
N ILE A 55 8.76 10.99 -22.04
CA ILE A 55 8.54 10.95 -23.49
C ILE A 55 7.93 12.26 -24.01
N GLY A 56 7.50 13.16 -23.12
CA GLY A 56 6.86 14.43 -23.50
C GLY A 56 5.48 14.21 -24.14
N THR A 57 4.75 13.22 -23.63
CA THR A 57 3.49 12.72 -24.20
C THR A 57 2.28 12.93 -23.31
N ARG A 58 2.40 13.65 -22.17
CA ARG A 58 1.23 14.09 -21.44
C ARG A 58 0.55 15.22 -22.21
N PRO A 59 -0.65 15.00 -22.78
CA PRO A 59 -1.50 16.13 -23.12
C PRO A 59 -1.79 16.89 -21.82
N ASP A 60 -1.64 18.20 -21.90
CA ASP A 60 -2.10 19.29 -21.04
C ASP A 60 -2.78 18.90 -19.71
N GLU A 61 -2.31 19.49 -18.61
CA GLU A 61 -2.59 19.25 -17.18
C GLU A 61 -4.06 19.31 -16.69
N THR A 62 -5.07 19.21 -17.56
CA THR A 62 -6.49 19.36 -17.22
C THR A 62 -7.23 18.05 -16.94
N SER A 63 -6.65 16.89 -17.25
CA SER A 63 -7.24 15.59 -16.95
C SER A 63 -6.62 14.97 -15.69
N ASP A 64 -7.40 14.96 -14.61
CA ASP A 64 -7.04 14.40 -13.28
C ASP A 64 -6.92 12.85 -13.29
N GLU A 65 -7.17 12.23 -14.44
CA GLU A 65 -7.02 10.80 -14.65
C GLU A 65 -5.62 10.52 -15.18
N LEU A 66 -4.65 10.38 -14.27
CA LEU A 66 -3.35 9.81 -14.62
C LEU A 66 -3.57 8.44 -15.26
N GLY A 67 -3.55 8.43 -16.59
CA GLY A 67 -3.60 7.25 -17.43
C GLY A 67 -2.36 6.41 -17.25
N SER A 68 -2.11 5.53 -18.20
CA SER A 68 -1.03 4.58 -18.07
C SER A 68 0.35 5.26 -18.17
N ILE A 69 1.17 5.12 -17.12
CA ILE A 69 2.48 5.77 -16.99
C ILE A 69 3.55 5.06 -17.82
N GLN A 70 4.48 5.85 -18.35
CA GLN A 70 5.67 5.39 -19.05
C GLN A 70 6.89 5.56 -18.16
N VAL A 71 7.53 4.45 -17.80
CA VAL A 71 8.80 4.46 -17.08
C VAL A 71 9.89 3.85 -17.97
N PRO A 72 11.15 4.30 -17.83
CA PRO A 72 12.27 3.72 -18.55
C PRO A 72 12.33 2.20 -18.33
N SER A 73 12.65 1.45 -19.38
CA SER A 73 12.82 -0.02 -19.33
C SER A 73 13.87 -0.45 -18.30
N THR A 74 14.81 0.44 -17.98
CA THR A 74 15.82 0.26 -16.94
C THR A 74 15.24 0.22 -15.53
N TRP A 75 14.00 0.64 -15.29
CA TRP A 75 13.34 0.60 -13.97
C TRP A 75 12.49 -0.67 -13.76
N ARG A 76 12.39 -1.50 -14.81
CA ARG A 76 11.56 -2.71 -14.87
C ARG A 76 11.74 -3.61 -13.65
N ASP A 77 13.00 -3.91 -13.30
CA ASP A 77 13.33 -4.83 -12.22
C ASP A 77 12.92 -4.30 -10.84
N LEU A 78 12.97 -2.98 -10.64
CA LEU A 78 12.60 -2.33 -9.39
C LEU A 78 11.08 -2.25 -9.22
N VAL A 79 10.37 -1.92 -10.30
CA VAL A 79 8.91 -1.77 -10.32
C VAL A 79 8.21 -3.12 -10.24
N GLN A 80 8.73 -4.14 -10.94
CA GLN A 80 8.14 -5.49 -10.97
C GLN A 80 8.47 -6.33 -9.74
N SER A 81 9.43 -5.90 -8.92
CA SER A 81 9.84 -6.64 -7.72
C SER A 81 8.63 -6.90 -6.79
N PRO A 82 8.29 -8.18 -6.54
CA PRO A 82 7.21 -8.53 -5.60
C PRO A 82 7.48 -7.98 -4.20
N ALA A 83 8.76 -7.91 -3.79
CA ALA A 83 9.16 -7.36 -2.51
C ALA A 83 8.78 -5.87 -2.39
N THR A 84 8.91 -5.11 -3.47
CA THR A 84 8.51 -3.69 -3.50
C THR A 84 7.00 -3.54 -3.30
N VAL A 85 6.20 -4.31 -4.04
CA VAL A 85 4.73 -4.24 -3.95
C VAL A 85 4.28 -4.61 -2.53
N ARG A 86 4.79 -5.71 -1.98
CA ARG A 86 4.49 -6.14 -0.61
C ARG A 86 4.91 -5.11 0.43
N LEU A 87 6.08 -4.48 0.26
CA LEU A 87 6.54 -3.42 1.14
C LEU A 87 5.56 -2.24 1.17
N LEU A 88 5.08 -1.79 0.01
CA LEU A 88 4.15 -0.66 -0.09
C LEU A 88 2.82 -0.95 0.65
N PHE A 89 2.28 -2.17 0.50
CA PHE A 89 1.10 -2.58 1.25
C PHE A 89 1.37 -2.76 2.75
N ALA A 90 2.51 -3.34 3.13
CA ALA A 90 2.92 -3.48 4.52
C ALA A 90 3.10 -2.11 5.20
N LEU A 91 3.69 -1.14 4.49
CA LEU A 91 3.83 0.23 4.93
C LEU A 91 2.47 0.90 5.13
N HIS A 92 1.55 0.77 4.17
CA HIS A 92 0.19 1.30 4.32
C HIS A 92 -0.51 0.68 5.55
N ARG A 93 -0.34 -0.62 5.80
CA ARG A 93 -0.85 -1.28 7.01
C ARG A 93 -0.19 -0.76 8.29
N GLY A 94 1.13 -0.58 8.32
CA GLY A 94 1.83 -0.05 9.48
C GLY A 94 1.44 1.39 9.80
N LEU A 95 1.20 2.22 8.77
CA LEU A 95 0.76 3.60 8.92
C LEU A 95 -0.71 3.74 9.36
N THR A 96 -1.51 2.69 9.19
CA THR A 96 -2.93 2.67 9.61
C THR A 96 -3.14 1.98 10.95
N THR A 97 -2.39 0.92 11.24
CA THR A 97 -2.55 0.11 12.46
C THR A 97 -1.51 0.44 13.54
N GLY A 98 -0.47 1.20 13.19
CA GLY A 98 0.68 1.46 14.05
C GLY A 98 1.62 0.26 14.20
N VAL A 99 1.23 -0.94 13.77
CA VAL A 99 2.06 -2.16 13.85
C VAL A 99 2.51 -2.53 12.44
N MET A 100 3.81 -2.46 12.18
CA MET A 100 4.35 -2.97 10.91
C MET A 100 4.28 -4.50 10.91
N PRO A 101 3.53 -5.13 9.98
CA PRO A 101 3.70 -6.55 9.73
C PRO A 101 5.06 -6.78 9.07
N ASP A 102 5.71 -7.91 9.36
CA ASP A 102 6.94 -8.29 8.68
C ASP A 102 6.75 -8.20 7.16
N PRO A 103 7.53 -7.36 6.45
CA PRO A 103 7.34 -7.10 5.02
C PRO A 103 7.53 -8.36 4.15
N MET A 104 8.08 -9.44 4.73
CA MET A 104 8.30 -10.73 4.08
C MET A 104 7.40 -11.87 4.61
N SER A 105 6.68 -11.69 5.72
CA SER A 105 5.92 -12.79 6.36
C SER A 105 4.50 -12.99 5.78
N ALA A 106 3.99 -12.01 5.01
CA ALA A 106 2.72 -12.15 4.29
C ALA A 106 2.77 -13.12 3.08
N ALA A 107 3.78 -14.00 3.01
CA ALA A 107 3.91 -15.07 2.02
C ALA A 107 3.26 -16.40 2.44
N GLY A 108 2.60 -16.49 3.60
CA GLY A 108 2.00 -17.73 4.10
C GLY A 108 0.49 -17.63 4.32
N GLY A 109 -0.31 -18.05 3.34
CA GLY A 109 -1.77 -18.14 3.53
C GLY A 109 -2.57 -18.58 2.31
N GLY A 110 -1.96 -19.38 1.43
CA GLY A 110 -2.60 -19.94 0.23
C GLY A 110 -2.75 -21.46 0.31
N ALA A 111 -3.04 -22.02 1.49
CA ALA A 111 -3.49 -23.40 1.57
C ALA A 111 -4.96 -23.45 1.11
N ARG A 112 -5.17 -23.85 -0.15
CA ARG A 112 -6.46 -24.26 -0.70
C ARG A 112 -7.02 -25.42 0.16
N GLY A 113 -7.75 -25.08 1.21
CA GLY A 113 -8.59 -26.02 1.95
C GLY A 113 -9.74 -26.47 1.05
N ALA A 114 -9.82 -27.77 0.83
CA ALA A 114 -10.96 -28.45 0.22
C ALA A 114 -12.26 -28.16 0.99
N PRO A 115 -13.43 -28.23 0.34
CA PRO A 115 -14.70 -27.87 0.96
C PRO A 115 -15.16 -28.94 1.96
N PRO A 116 -15.65 -28.57 3.15
CA PRO A 116 -16.52 -29.45 3.92
C PRO A 116 -17.97 -29.31 3.45
N THR A 117 -18.54 -30.46 3.11
CA THR A 117 -19.96 -30.68 2.87
C THR A 117 -20.80 -30.37 4.12
N THR A 118 -21.95 -29.73 3.90
CA THR A 118 -23.03 -29.45 4.87
C THR A 118 -23.57 -30.73 5.54
N PRO A 119 -24.28 -30.67 6.69
CA PRO A 119 -25.73 -30.38 6.64
C PRO A 119 -26.34 -29.52 7.78
N VAL A 120 -27.45 -28.90 7.38
CA VAL A 120 -28.64 -28.34 8.05
C VAL A 120 -28.92 -28.64 9.53
N SER A 121 -29.38 -27.60 10.26
CA SER A 121 -30.55 -27.52 11.20
C SER A 121 -30.34 -26.23 12.04
N GLY A 122 -31.23 -25.24 12.18
CA GLY A 122 -32.67 -25.21 12.34
C GLY A 122 -32.98 -24.61 13.73
N ALA A 123 -33.32 -23.32 13.84
CA ALA A 123 -34.03 -22.74 15.00
C ALA A 123 -34.46 -21.28 14.75
N MET A 124 -35.77 -21.06 14.86
CA MET A 124 -36.45 -19.75 14.98
C MET A 124 -36.20 -19.11 16.36
N GLY A 125 -36.26 -17.78 16.43
CA GLY A 125 -36.28 -17.05 17.71
C GLY A 125 -36.33 -15.54 17.52
N SER A 126 -37.43 -14.93 17.94
CA SER A 126 -37.90 -13.58 17.61
C SER A 126 -37.21 -12.40 18.34
N SER A 127 -37.29 -11.24 17.68
CA SER A 127 -37.59 -9.88 18.19
C SER A 127 -36.93 -9.34 19.48
N ALA A 128 -36.22 -8.20 19.36
CA ALA A 128 -36.47 -7.01 20.19
C ALA A 128 -35.70 -5.77 19.67
N SER A 129 -36.29 -4.63 19.95
CA SER A 129 -36.07 -3.26 19.48
C SER A 129 -35.05 -2.44 20.27
N GLY A 130 -34.54 -1.37 19.63
CA GLY A 130 -34.35 -0.05 20.25
C GLY A 130 -32.91 0.34 20.61
N GLY A 131 -32.54 1.60 20.31
CA GLY A 131 -31.43 2.27 20.99
C GLY A 131 -30.53 3.13 20.13
N SER A 132 -30.80 4.44 20.15
CA SER A 132 -29.98 5.56 19.67
C SER A 132 -28.63 5.70 20.41
N GLY A 133 -27.67 6.35 19.74
CA GLY A 133 -26.44 6.93 20.32
C GLY A 133 -25.20 6.47 19.54
N GLY A 134 -24.45 7.31 18.84
CA GLY A 134 -23.82 8.52 19.33
C GLY A 134 -22.36 8.20 19.69
N GLY A 135 -21.41 8.56 18.79
CA GLY A 135 -19.98 8.71 19.07
C GLY A 135 -19.18 7.44 19.39
N ALA A 136 -18.28 7.03 18.49
CA ALA A 136 -17.21 6.10 18.81
C ALA A 136 -15.93 6.42 18.02
N ALA A 137 -15.30 7.53 18.39
CA ALA A 137 -13.85 7.64 18.34
C ALA A 137 -13.27 6.70 19.40
N ALA A 138 -13.05 5.41 19.07
CA ALA A 138 -12.20 4.48 19.82
C ALA A 138 -12.31 3.06 19.25
N VAL A 139 -11.45 2.72 18.27
CA VAL A 139 -11.08 1.32 17.95
C VAL A 139 -9.64 1.41 17.41
N ALA A 140 -8.58 0.82 17.96
CA ALA A 140 -8.43 -0.11 19.07
C ALA A 140 -7.01 0.06 19.65
N ALA A 141 -6.91 -0.02 20.97
CA ALA A 141 -5.68 -0.31 21.67
C ALA A 141 -5.54 -1.82 21.89
N ALA A 142 -4.26 -2.25 21.93
CA ALA A 142 -3.70 -3.46 22.53
C ALA A 142 -3.39 -4.69 21.65
N ALA A 143 -2.09 -5.01 21.72
CA ALA A 143 -1.50 -6.35 21.88
C ALA A 143 -0.95 -7.09 20.65
N GLY A 144 0.34 -6.85 20.40
CA GLY A 144 1.26 -7.75 19.71
C GLY A 144 2.62 -7.05 19.62
N ALA A 145 3.67 -7.62 20.22
CA ALA A 145 5.01 -7.06 20.24
C ALA A 145 5.58 -6.92 18.81
N GLY A 146 5.36 -5.76 18.20
CA GLY A 146 5.85 -5.37 16.89
C GLY A 146 5.90 -3.85 16.84
N GLN A 147 7.12 -3.32 16.88
CA GLN A 147 7.49 -1.92 17.15
C GLN A 147 6.63 -0.87 16.40
N ALA A 148 6.10 0.06 17.18
CA ALA A 148 5.07 1.02 16.77
C ALA A 148 5.58 2.11 15.80
N ILE A 149 4.98 2.23 14.62
CA ILE A 149 5.03 3.45 13.79
C ILE A 149 3.91 4.36 14.26
N THR A 150 4.11 5.68 14.27
CA THR A 150 3.02 6.62 14.56
C THR A 150 1.96 6.53 13.45
N PRO A 151 0.72 6.14 13.75
CA PRO A 151 -0.31 6.05 12.74
C PRO A 151 -0.56 7.45 12.17
N SER A 152 -0.43 7.58 10.86
CA SER A 152 -0.57 8.87 10.17
C SER A 152 -1.44 8.66 8.93
N PRO A 153 -2.70 9.14 8.95
CA PRO A 153 -3.61 8.99 7.80
C PRO A 153 -3.10 9.73 6.56
N LEU A 154 -2.32 10.80 6.75
CA LEU A 154 -1.69 11.55 5.66
C LEU A 154 -0.63 10.72 4.93
N LEU A 155 0.25 10.03 5.68
CA LEU A 155 1.27 9.16 5.09
C LEU A 155 0.64 7.89 4.48
N ALA A 156 -0.42 7.36 5.10
CA ALA A 156 -1.19 6.26 4.56
C ALA A 156 -1.82 6.61 3.20
N SER A 157 -2.41 7.81 3.09
CA SER A 157 -2.94 8.38 1.85
C SER A 157 -1.85 8.54 0.78
N ARG A 158 -0.70 9.12 1.14
CA ARG A 158 0.47 9.24 0.24
C ARG A 158 0.98 7.89 -0.28
N THR A 159 0.93 6.85 0.56
CA THR A 159 1.30 5.48 0.16
C THR A 159 0.30 4.92 -0.86
N LEU A 160 -1.00 5.16 -0.69
CA LEU A 160 -2.02 4.77 -1.68
C LEU A 160 -1.89 5.55 -2.99
N GLN A 161 -1.53 6.83 -2.95
CA GLN A 161 -1.21 7.61 -4.15
C GLN A 161 -0.03 6.97 -4.91
N LEU A 162 0.98 6.52 -4.19
CA LEU A 162 2.12 5.83 -4.78
C LEU A 162 1.70 4.49 -5.41
N LEU A 163 0.90 3.68 -4.70
CA LEU A 163 0.34 2.42 -5.23
C LEU A 163 -0.51 2.63 -6.49
N ASN A 164 -1.25 3.74 -6.57
CA ASN A 164 -1.99 4.12 -7.78
C ASN A 164 -1.06 4.26 -9.00
N LEU A 165 0.12 4.85 -8.84
CA LEU A 165 1.11 4.97 -9.91
C LEU A 165 1.68 3.61 -10.31
N TRP A 166 1.93 2.72 -9.34
CA TRP A 166 2.33 1.34 -9.61
C TRP A 166 1.25 0.57 -10.41
N ALA A 167 -0.03 0.76 -10.09
CA ALA A 167 -1.13 0.18 -10.85
C ALA A 167 -1.33 0.83 -12.23
N SER A 168 -0.82 2.05 -12.45
CA SER A 168 -0.85 2.73 -13.75
C SER A 168 0.27 2.33 -14.72
N VAL A 169 1.18 1.43 -14.33
CA VAL A 169 2.29 1.03 -15.20
C VAL A 169 1.78 0.34 -16.49
N ARG A 170 2.24 0.80 -17.67
CA ARG A 170 1.82 0.22 -18.96
C ARG A 170 2.23 -1.25 -19.14
N ARG A 171 1.42 -1.98 -19.90
CA ARG A 171 1.69 -3.37 -20.34
C ARG A 171 3.05 -3.56 -20.99
N SER A 172 3.57 -2.56 -21.69
CA SER A 172 4.86 -2.61 -22.39
C SER A 172 6.05 -2.71 -21.43
N LEU A 173 5.85 -2.34 -20.15
CA LEU A 173 6.86 -2.57 -19.12
C LEU A 173 7.00 -4.05 -18.76
N PHE A 174 6.08 -4.96 -19.10
CA PHE A 174 6.23 -6.38 -18.75
C PHE A 174 6.87 -7.16 -19.90
N ALA A 175 7.92 -7.95 -19.61
CA ALA A 175 8.63 -8.70 -20.64
C ALA A 175 7.82 -9.91 -21.13
N SER A 176 6.98 -10.46 -20.24
CA SER A 176 6.11 -11.58 -20.54
C SER A 176 4.74 -11.39 -19.91
N ASP A 177 3.75 -12.07 -20.48
CA ASP A 177 2.39 -12.12 -19.92
C ASP A 177 2.38 -12.79 -18.53
N ALA A 178 3.25 -13.78 -18.31
CA ALA A 178 3.44 -14.43 -17.01
C ALA A 178 3.93 -13.44 -15.93
N ALA A 179 4.92 -12.59 -16.25
CA ALA A 179 5.40 -11.57 -15.33
C ALA A 179 4.31 -10.53 -15.01
N ARG A 180 3.51 -10.13 -16.01
CA ARG A 180 2.35 -9.25 -15.81
C ARG A 180 1.34 -9.86 -14.85
N ARG A 181 0.97 -11.12 -15.07
CA ARG A 181 0.02 -11.85 -14.21
C ARG A 181 0.53 -12.00 -12.78
N SER A 182 1.82 -12.28 -12.59
CA SER A 182 2.44 -12.37 -11.26
C SER A 182 2.39 -11.01 -10.54
N PHE A 183 2.76 -9.92 -11.21
CA PHE A 183 2.72 -8.58 -10.65
C PHE A 183 1.28 -8.15 -10.28
N LEU A 184 0.33 -8.40 -11.18
CA LEU A 184 -1.09 -8.13 -10.92
C LEU A 184 -1.61 -8.97 -9.75
N GLY A 185 -1.18 -10.22 -9.63
CA GLY A 185 -1.51 -11.09 -8.50
C GLY A 185 -1.13 -10.48 -7.17
N GLU A 186 0.09 -9.94 -7.05
CA GLU A 186 0.55 -9.25 -5.84
C GLU A 186 -0.27 -7.99 -5.53
N LEU A 187 -0.62 -7.18 -6.54
CA LEU A 187 -1.46 -5.99 -6.36
C LEU A 187 -2.87 -6.36 -5.89
N VAL A 188 -3.48 -7.39 -6.49
CA VAL A 188 -4.82 -7.87 -6.11
C VAL A 188 -4.81 -8.43 -4.69
N VAL A 189 -3.82 -9.26 -4.34
CA VAL A 189 -3.66 -9.78 -2.98
C VAL A 189 -3.56 -8.63 -1.97
N GLY A 190 -2.72 -7.62 -2.24
CA GLY A 190 -2.62 -6.44 -1.39
C GLY A 190 -3.94 -5.66 -1.24
N CYS A 191 -4.67 -5.46 -2.34
CA CYS A 191 -5.98 -4.79 -2.31
C CYS A 191 -7.01 -5.60 -1.50
N THR A 192 -7.04 -6.93 -1.65
CA THR A 192 -7.95 -7.78 -0.87
C THR A 192 -7.63 -7.73 0.62
N ALA A 193 -6.35 -7.64 1.00
CA ALA A 193 -5.96 -7.46 2.40
C ALA A 193 -6.45 -6.12 2.98
N ILE A 194 -6.35 -5.01 2.22
CA ILE A 194 -6.90 -3.71 2.63
C ILE A 194 -8.41 -3.80 2.86
N MET A 195 -9.15 -4.45 1.96
CA MET A 195 -10.60 -4.59 2.08
C MET A 195 -11.00 -5.46 3.27
N ARG A 196 -10.30 -6.59 3.47
CA ARG A 196 -10.58 -7.53 4.56
C ARG A 196 -10.32 -6.90 5.92
N ASP A 197 -9.19 -6.21 6.06
CA ASP A 197 -8.73 -5.69 7.35
C ASP A 197 -9.19 -4.23 7.58
N ARG A 198 -9.99 -3.65 6.65
CA ARG A 198 -10.53 -2.27 6.70
C ARG A 198 -9.46 -1.20 6.93
N LEU A 199 -8.27 -1.39 6.37
CA LEU A 199 -7.08 -0.57 6.63
C LEU A 199 -7.25 0.86 6.10
N GLY A 200 -7.38 1.84 7.00
CA GLY A 200 -7.48 3.25 6.63
C GLY A 200 -8.75 3.65 5.87
N LEU A 201 -9.68 2.70 5.62
CA LEU A 201 -10.91 2.95 4.87
C LEU A 201 -11.93 3.81 5.62
N SER A 202 -11.68 4.12 6.89
CA SER A 202 -12.44 5.10 7.67
C SER A 202 -12.15 6.54 7.27
N HIS A 203 -11.01 6.81 6.65
CA HIS A 203 -10.62 8.15 6.21
C HIS A 203 -11.00 8.37 4.75
N GLU A 204 -11.64 9.50 4.47
CA GLU A 204 -12.13 9.86 3.14
C GLU A 204 -11.02 9.84 2.08
N ASP A 205 -9.87 10.45 2.35
CA ASP A 205 -8.73 10.49 1.41
C ASP A 205 -8.22 9.09 1.06
N CYS A 206 -8.05 8.25 2.07
CA CYS A 206 -7.57 6.88 1.87
C CYS A 206 -8.60 6.06 1.08
N PHE A 207 -9.89 6.20 1.40
CA PHE A 207 -10.96 5.54 0.67
C PHE A 207 -11.00 5.98 -0.80
N LEU A 208 -10.93 7.28 -1.08
CA LEU A 208 -10.91 7.81 -2.44
C LEU A 208 -9.72 7.30 -3.24
N HIS A 209 -8.51 7.33 -2.67
CA HIS A 209 -7.32 6.79 -3.34
C HIS A 209 -7.40 5.27 -3.55
N PHE A 210 -8.03 4.53 -2.64
CA PHE A 210 -8.25 3.10 -2.78
C PHE A 210 -9.26 2.79 -3.90
N CYS A 211 -10.37 3.51 -3.99
CA CYS A 211 -11.33 3.37 -5.09
C CYS A 211 -10.68 3.67 -6.45
N ARG A 212 -9.86 4.72 -6.53
CA ARG A 212 -9.07 5.04 -7.72
C ARG A 212 -8.09 3.92 -8.09
N LEU A 213 -7.49 3.26 -7.10
CA LEU A 213 -6.57 2.14 -7.32
C LEU A 213 -7.29 0.97 -7.99
N LEU A 214 -8.48 0.60 -7.48
CA LEU A 214 -9.31 -0.45 -8.08
C LEU A 214 -9.76 -0.08 -9.50
N GLY A 215 -10.17 1.16 -9.72
CA GLY A 215 -10.51 1.67 -11.05
C GLY A 215 -9.36 1.54 -12.05
N ARG A 216 -8.14 1.87 -11.63
CA ARG A 216 -6.91 1.74 -12.44
C ARG A 216 -6.53 0.30 -12.72
N LEU A 217 -6.67 -0.60 -11.74
CA LEU A 217 -6.43 -2.03 -11.96
C LEU A 217 -7.39 -2.58 -13.02
N LYS A 218 -8.65 -2.15 -12.98
CA LYS A 218 -9.65 -2.52 -13.98
C LYS A 218 -9.30 -1.96 -15.35
N SER A 219 -9.00 -0.67 -15.49
CA SER A 219 -8.78 -0.04 -16.80
C SER A 219 -7.44 -0.38 -17.45
N ASN A 220 -6.39 -0.65 -16.68
CA ASN A 220 -5.06 -0.92 -17.22
C ASN A 220 -4.80 -2.41 -17.51
N TYR A 221 -5.59 -3.33 -16.94
CA TYR A 221 -5.34 -4.78 -17.02
C TYR A 221 -6.53 -5.63 -17.46
N GLN A 222 -7.73 -5.06 -17.67
CA GLN A 222 -8.82 -5.71 -18.44
C GLN A 222 -8.67 -5.42 -19.93
#